data_AF-A0AAN9VUY7-F1
#
_entry.id   AF-A0AAN9VUY7-F1
#
_cell.length_a   1.000
_cell.length_b   1.000
_cell.length_c   1.000
_cell.angle_alpha   90.00
_cell.angle_beta   90.00
_cell.angle_gamma   90.00
#
_symmetry.space_group_name_H-M   'P 1'
#
loop_
_entity.id
_entity.type
_entity.pdbx_description
1 polymer ?
#
loop_
_entity_poly.entity_id
_entity_poly.type
_entity_poly.pdbx_seq_one_letter_code
_entity_poly.pdbx_strand_id
1 'polypeptide(L)'
;MGVGDIIQQELEIYRGHHKGSKLWKRYDWQRIHRMFWVGLILGPPQHVFYGYIDKLLPKRDFASVSKKILLDQIVISPVCIAVFFVGMGVLEGNSASEIKSEMRNKFLFVYTMDWMVWPPAQYLNFYCLLPKYRVLYINFVTMLYDIFLSYAKYDIGETS
;
A
#
# COMPACT_ATOMS: atom_id res chain seq x y z
N MET A 1 -2.92 -0.02 -7.19
CA MET A 1 -1.56 -0.59 -7.13
C MET A 1 -0.83 -0.58 -8.47
N GLY A 2 -1.32 -1.23 -9.54
CA GLY A 2 -0.59 -1.29 -10.82
C GLY A 2 -0.22 0.08 -11.45
N VAL A 3 -1.09 1.09 -11.36
CA VAL A 3 -0.78 2.46 -11.81
C VAL A 3 0.33 3.11 -10.97
N GLY A 4 0.32 2.89 -9.66
CA GLY A 4 1.38 3.38 -8.77
C GLY A 4 2.74 2.77 -9.13
N ASP A 5 2.74 1.49 -9.54
CA ASP A 5 3.94 0.82 -10.02
C ASP A 5 4.49 1.43 -11.31
N ILE A 6 3.63 1.77 -12.28
CA ILE A 6 4.04 2.47 -13.52
C ILE A 6 4.74 3.79 -13.18
N ILE A 7 4.15 4.58 -12.27
CA ILE A 7 4.72 5.86 -11.84
C ILE A 7 6.07 5.65 -11.14
N GLN A 8 6.15 4.63 -10.28
CA GLN A 8 7.39 4.30 -9.59
C GLN A 8 8.51 3.89 -10.57
N GLN A 9 8.20 3.06 -11.57
CA GLN A 9 9.16 2.72 -12.63
C GLN A 9 9.61 3.95 -13.43
N GLU A 10 8.71 4.90 -13.69
CA GLU A 10 9.07 6.17 -14.33
C GLU A 10 10.04 7.01 -13.45
N LEU A 11 9.84 7.01 -12.13
CA LEU A 11 10.76 7.64 -11.18
C LEU A 11 12.12 6.93 -11.14
N GLU A 12 12.15 5.60 -11.25
CA GLU A 12 13.39 4.80 -11.35
C GLU A 12 14.18 5.16 -12.62
N ILE A 13 13.49 5.30 -13.76
CA ILE A 13 14.07 5.75 -15.04
C ILE A 13 14.64 7.17 -14.90
N TYR A 14 13.88 8.11 -14.33
CA TYR A 14 14.32 9.49 -14.14
C TYR A 14 15.53 9.60 -13.21
N ARG A 15 15.60 8.76 -12.17
CA ARG A 15 16.73 8.72 -11.22
C ARG A 15 17.98 8.03 -11.79
N GLY A 16 17.92 7.47 -13.01
CA GLY A 16 19.01 6.73 -13.60
C GLY A 16 19.28 5.37 -12.95
N HIS A 17 18.38 4.89 -12.08
CA HIS A 17 18.49 3.61 -11.35
C HIS A 17 17.90 2.44 -12.14
N HIS A 18 17.93 2.48 -13.47
CA HIS A 18 17.33 1.44 -14.30
C HIS A 18 18.14 0.13 -14.19
N LYS A 19 17.82 -0.70 -13.19
CA LYS A 19 18.47 -1.98 -12.90
C LYS A 19 17.93 -3.10 -13.80
N GLY A 20 18.42 -3.13 -15.04
CA GLY A 20 18.24 -4.24 -16.00
C GLY A 20 16.85 -4.31 -16.66
N SER A 21 16.65 -4.85 -17.86
CA SER A 21 17.54 -5.40 -18.87
C SER A 21 16.88 -5.13 -20.23
N LYS A 22 17.66 -4.59 -21.17
CA LYS A 22 17.28 -4.19 -22.55
C LYS A 22 16.63 -2.80 -22.69
N LEU A 23 17.33 -1.92 -23.40
CA LEU A 23 16.92 -0.56 -23.83
C LEU A 23 15.51 -0.48 -24.48
N TRP A 24 14.98 -1.61 -24.95
CA TRP A 24 13.70 -1.73 -25.66
C TRP A 24 12.48 -2.07 -24.77
N LYS A 25 12.64 -2.31 -23.46
CA LYS A 25 11.50 -2.49 -22.54
C LYS A 25 11.53 -1.42 -21.45
N ARG A 26 10.82 -0.31 -21.69
CA ARG A 26 10.69 0.83 -20.75
C ARG A 26 10.03 0.43 -19.43
N TYR A 27 9.06 -0.50 -19.44
CA TYR A 27 8.35 -0.93 -18.25
C TYR A 27 8.43 -2.45 -18.04
N ASP A 28 8.59 -2.87 -16.78
CA ASP A 28 8.40 -4.24 -16.33
C ASP A 28 6.91 -4.53 -16.15
N TRP A 29 6.33 -5.11 -17.19
CA TRP A 29 4.94 -5.54 -17.21
C TRP A 29 4.63 -6.67 -16.22
N GLN A 30 5.59 -7.52 -15.85
CA GLN A 30 5.36 -8.57 -14.86
C GLN A 30 5.18 -7.95 -13.47
N ARG A 31 6.04 -6.99 -13.10
CA ARG A 31 5.91 -6.20 -11.88
C ARG A 31 4.54 -5.51 -11.78
N ILE A 32 4.12 -4.84 -12.85
CA ILE A 32 2.81 -4.17 -12.93
C ILE A 32 1.66 -5.17 -12.71
N HIS A 33 1.70 -6.33 -13.38
CA HIS A 33 0.65 -7.35 -13.23
C HIS A 33 0.59 -7.91 -11.81
N ARG A 34 1.75 -8.17 -11.16
CA ARG A 34 1.79 -8.65 -9.78
C ARG A 34 1.18 -7.63 -8.82
N MET A 35 1.59 -6.37 -8.93
CA MET A 35 1.03 -5.27 -8.15
C MET A 35 -0.48 -5.12 -8.38
N PHE A 36 -0.95 -5.27 -9.61
CA PHE A 36 -2.37 -5.25 -9.94
C PHE A 36 -3.15 -6.37 -9.25
N TRP A 37 -2.68 -7.62 -9.34
CA TRP A 37 -3.34 -8.78 -8.73
C TRP A 37 -3.36 -8.71 -7.21
N VAL A 38 -2.26 -8.31 -6.57
CA VAL A 38 -2.23 -8.13 -5.11
C VAL A 38 -3.20 -7.04 -4.68
N GLY A 39 -3.28 -5.93 -5.42
CA GLY A 39 -4.27 -4.88 -5.16
C GLY A 39 -5.71 -5.36 -5.29
N LEU A 40 -6.01 -6.22 -6.26
CA LEU A 40 -7.33 -6.83 -6.41
C LEU A 40 -7.69 -7.78 -5.26
N ILE A 41 -6.70 -8.46 -4.67
CA ILE A 41 -6.93 -9.34 -3.52
C ILE A 41 -7.18 -8.52 -2.25
N LEU A 42 -6.45 -7.42 -2.06
CA LEU A 42 -6.56 -6.57 -0.87
C LEU A 42 -7.82 -5.69 -0.85
N GLY A 43 -8.25 -5.19 -2.01
CA GLY A 43 -9.34 -4.20 -2.12
C GLY A 43 -10.70 -4.66 -1.57
N PRO A 44 -11.28 -5.78 -2.03
CA PRO A 44 -12.62 -6.21 -1.62
C PRO A 44 -12.73 -6.52 -0.11
N PRO A 45 -11.81 -7.26 0.53
CA PRO A 45 -11.85 -7.48 1.97
C PRO A 45 -11.80 -6.16 2.77
N GLN A 46 -10.94 -5.23 2.35
CA GLN A 46 -10.82 -3.92 2.99
C GLN A 46 -12.12 -3.11 2.85
N HIS A 47 -12.78 -3.16 1.69
CA HIS A 47 -14.09 -2.51 1.48
C HIS A 47 -15.16 -3.08 2.41
N VAL A 48 -15.24 -4.41 2.52
CA VAL A 48 -16.19 -5.10 3.41
C VAL A 48 -15.93 -4.74 4.87
N PHE A 49 -14.65 -4.71 5.28
CA PHE A 49 -14.26 -4.34 6.64
C PHE A 49 -14.71 -2.92 6.99
N TYR A 50 -14.42 -1.92 6.15
CA TYR A 50 -14.87 -0.55 6.42
C TYR A 50 -16.40 -0.45 6.48
N GLY A 51 -17.12 -1.19 5.63
CA GLY A 51 -18.58 -1.27 5.71
C GLY A 51 -19.09 -1.85 7.04
N TYR A 52 -18.39 -2.82 7.62
CA TYR A 52 -18.72 -3.37 8.93
C TYR A 52 -18.41 -2.38 10.06
N ILE A 53 -17.25 -1.72 10.01
CA ILE A 53 -16.85 -0.70 10.98
C ILE A 53 -17.78 0.52 10.98
N ASP A 54 -18.26 0.94 9.82
CA ASP A 54 -19.23 2.04 9.73
C ASP A 54 -20.58 1.69 10.34
N LYS A 55 -20.98 0.41 10.32
CA LYS A 55 -22.18 -0.07 11.03
C LYS A 55 -21.98 -0.13 12.55
N LEU A 56 -20.81 -0.58 13.00
CA LEU A 56 -20.46 -0.68 14.43
C LEU A 56 -20.25 0.70 15.08
N LEU A 57 -19.65 1.63 14.35
CA LEU A 57 -19.31 2.98 14.80
C LEU A 57 -19.96 4.00 13.84
N PRO A 58 -21.30 4.16 13.88
CA PRO A 58 -22.02 5.03 12.94
C PRO A 58 -21.80 6.52 13.21
N LYS A 59 -21.34 6.86 14.43
CA LYS A 59 -21.05 8.24 14.82
C LYS A 59 -19.82 8.75 14.08
N ARG A 60 -19.89 10.01 13.67
CA ARG A 60 -18.83 10.73 12.94
C ARG A 60 -18.08 11.73 13.82
N ASP A 61 -18.18 11.57 15.13
CA ASP A 61 -17.44 12.39 16.09
C ASP A 61 -15.97 11.96 16.14
N PHE A 62 -15.10 12.88 16.57
CA PHE A 62 -13.65 12.67 16.61
C PHE A 62 -13.27 11.41 17.37
N ALA A 63 -13.94 11.12 18.50
CA ALA A 63 -13.71 9.92 19.28
C ALA A 63 -13.98 8.63 18.48
N SER A 64 -15.06 8.57 17.70
CA SER A 64 -15.36 7.39 16.87
C SER A 64 -14.39 7.27 15.71
N VAL A 65 -14.02 8.37 15.06
CA VAL A 65 -13.02 8.37 13.97
C VAL A 65 -11.66 7.88 14.48
N SER A 66 -11.19 8.38 15.62
CA SER A 66 -9.92 7.95 16.21
C SER A 66 -9.93 6.46 16.58
N LYS A 67 -11.05 5.94 17.09
CA LYS A 67 -11.19 4.48 17.34
C LYS A 67 -11.11 3.66 16.07
N LYS A 68 -11.72 4.12 14.97
CA LYS A 68 -11.63 3.46 13.66
C LYS A 68 -10.19 3.41 13.16
N ILE A 69 -9.49 4.54 13.22
CA ILE A 69 -8.08 4.64 12.81
C ILE A 69 -7.22 3.69 13.65
N LEU A 70 -7.38 3.68 14.97
CA LEU A 70 -6.60 2.79 15.83
C LEU A 70 -6.86 1.31 15.54
N LEU A 71 -8.12 0.93 15.33
CA LEU A 71 -8.47 -0.46 14.99
C LEU A 71 -7.89 -0.87 13.64
N ASP A 72 -8.01 0.00 12.64
CA ASP A 72 -7.43 -0.20 11.32
C ASP A 72 -5.92 -0.39 11.41
N GLN A 73 -5.23 0.50 12.12
CA GLN A 73 -3.78 0.46 12.23
C GLN A 73 -3.25 -0.73 13.05
N ILE A 74 -3.96 -1.16 14.10
CA ILE A 74 -3.50 -2.27 14.97
C ILE A 74 -3.84 -3.64 14.37
N VAL A 75 -4.94 -3.77 13.63
CA VAL A 75 -5.45 -5.07 13.18
C VAL A 75 -5.34 -5.22 11.67
N ILE A 76 -5.84 -4.24 10.91
CA ILE A 76 -5.97 -4.37 9.46
C ILE A 76 -4.67 -4.07 8.74
N SER A 77 -4.03 -2.94 9.05
CA SER A 77 -2.75 -2.55 8.48
C SER A 77 -1.69 -3.67 8.53
N PRO A 78 -1.39 -4.30 9.69
CA PRO A 78 -0.38 -5.36 9.72
C PRO A 78 -0.78 -6.60 8.90
N VAL A 79 -2.08 -6.92 8.84
CA VAL A 79 -2.58 -8.03 8.01
C VAL A 79 -2.46 -7.70 6.52
N CYS A 80 -2.85 -6.49 6.10
CA CYS A 80 -2.73 -6.03 4.72
C CYS A 80 -1.27 -5.99 4.26
N ILE A 81 -0.35 -5.51 5.09
CA ILE A 81 1.08 -5.49 4.79
C ILE A 81 1.63 -6.92 4.66
N ALA A 82 1.22 -7.84 5.55
CA ALA A 82 1.63 -9.24 5.46
C ALA A 82 1.09 -9.91 4.18
N VAL A 83 -0.19 -9.71 3.85
CA VAL A 83 -0.81 -10.20 2.62
C VAL A 83 -0.14 -9.60 1.39
N PHE A 84 0.25 -8.33 1.43
CA PHE A 84 1.01 -7.69 0.35
C PHE A 84 2.34 -8.41 0.11
N PHE A 85 3.18 -8.57 1.13
CA PHE A 85 4.49 -9.22 0.96
C PHE A 85 4.37 -10.69 0.56
N VAL A 86 3.44 -11.43 1.18
CA VAL A 86 3.19 -12.84 0.82
C VAL A 86 2.66 -12.94 -0.61
N GLY A 87 1.68 -12.13 -0.98
CA GLY A 87 1.09 -12.13 -2.32
C GLY A 87 2.11 -11.78 -3.39
N MET A 88 2.92 -10.75 -3.18
CA MET A 88 3.99 -10.37 -4.11
C MET A 88 5.04 -11.48 -4.23
N GLY A 89 5.50 -12.03 -3.11
CA GLY A 89 6.51 -13.09 -3.11
C GLY A 89 6.04 -14.38 -3.78
N VAL A 90 4.78 -14.78 -3.57
CA VAL A 90 4.18 -15.94 -4.25
C VAL A 90 4.11 -15.72 -5.76
N LEU A 91 3.68 -14.53 -6.21
CA LEU A 91 3.60 -14.21 -7.64
C LEU A 91 4.98 -14.02 -8.29
N GLU A 92 6.01 -13.70 -7.51
CA GLU A 92 7.41 -13.67 -7.94
C GLU A 92 8.04 -15.06 -8.03
N GLY A 93 7.41 -16.08 -7.43
CA GLY A 93 7.93 -17.44 -7.37
C GLY A 93 8.97 -17.66 -6.26
N ASN A 94 9.02 -16.76 -5.26
CA ASN A 94 9.96 -16.85 -4.15
C ASN A 94 9.59 -18.00 -3.21
N SER A 95 10.61 -18.62 -2.60
CA SER A 95 10.43 -19.60 -1.54
C SER A 95 9.86 -18.98 -0.27
N ALA A 96 9.20 -19.78 0.57
CA ALA A 96 8.63 -19.31 1.83
C ALA A 96 9.68 -18.66 2.76
N SER A 97 10.94 -19.13 2.72
CA SER A 97 12.05 -18.53 3.47
C SER A 97 12.42 -17.14 2.98
N GLU A 98 12.43 -16.92 1.66
CA GLU A 98 12.74 -15.62 1.06
C GLU A 98 11.63 -14.61 1.38
N ILE A 99 10.37 -15.01 1.24
CA ILE A 99 9.20 -14.19 1.59
C ILE A 99 9.25 -13.80 3.06
N LYS A 100 9.52 -14.76 3.95
CA LYS A 100 9.61 -14.50 5.40
C LYS A 100 10.77 -13.56 5.72
N SER A 101 11.92 -13.73 5.07
CA SER A 101 13.10 -12.87 5.25
C SER A 101 12.81 -11.44 4.80
N GLU A 102 12.26 -11.27 3.59
CA GLU A 102 11.91 -9.96 3.05
C GLU A 102 10.88 -9.25 3.94
N MET A 103 9.81 -9.96 4.31
CA MET A 103 8.79 -9.42 5.21
C MET A 103 9.43 -8.99 6.52
N ARG A 104 10.25 -9.83 7.18
CA ARG A 104 10.91 -9.45 8.44
C ARG A 104 11.76 -8.18 8.30
N ASN A 105 12.46 -8.02 7.18
CA ASN A 105 13.37 -6.90 6.97
C ASN A 105 12.65 -5.60 6.63
N LYS A 106 11.52 -5.67 5.92
CA LYS A 106 10.81 -4.49 5.40
C LYS A 106 9.55 -4.13 6.18
N PHE A 107 8.96 -5.07 6.92
CA PHE A 107 7.66 -4.90 7.57
C PHE A 107 7.63 -3.70 8.50
N LEU A 108 8.61 -3.57 9.41
CA LEU A 108 8.64 -2.45 10.36
C LEU A 108 8.76 -1.10 9.66
N PHE A 109 9.53 -1.02 8.58
CA PHE A 109 9.66 0.19 7.80
C PHE A 109 8.34 0.56 7.11
N VAL A 110 7.72 -0.40 6.40
CA VAL A 110 6.43 -0.18 5.72
C VAL A 110 5.33 0.15 6.73
N TYR A 111 5.28 -0.56 7.85
CA TYR A 111 4.30 -0.33 8.92
C TYR A 111 4.48 1.04 9.57
N THR A 112 5.72 1.48 9.79
CA THR A 112 5.98 2.83 10.30
C THR A 112 5.52 3.90 9.31
N MET A 113 5.79 3.71 8.01
CA MET A 113 5.31 4.63 6.97
C MET A 113 3.77 4.62 6.87
N ASP A 114 3.13 3.47 7.07
CA ASP A 114 1.67 3.34 7.16
C ASP A 114 1.10 4.24 8.27
N TRP A 115 1.67 4.17 9.47
CA TRP A 115 1.33 5.03 10.61
C TRP A 115 1.62 6.52 10.38
N MET A 116 2.59 6.86 9.52
CA MET A 116 2.89 8.24 9.17
C MET A 116 1.94 8.80 8.11
N VAL A 117 1.38 7.95 7.26
CA VAL A 117 0.52 8.36 6.14
C VAL A 117 -0.95 8.37 6.56
N TRP A 118 -1.46 7.25 7.09
CA TRP A 118 -2.91 7.06 7.21
C TRP A 118 -3.56 7.83 8.34
N PRO A 119 -3.05 7.86 9.58
CA PRO A 119 -3.68 8.65 10.64
C PRO A 119 -3.82 10.14 10.29
N PRO A 120 -2.79 10.83 9.76
CA PRO A 120 -2.95 12.22 9.30
C PRO A 120 -3.90 12.34 8.10
N ALA A 121 -3.82 11.43 7.12
CA ALA A 121 -4.71 11.46 5.97
C ALA A 121 -6.18 11.26 6.37
N GLN A 122 -6.46 10.30 7.24
CA GLN A 122 -7.81 10.04 7.75
C GLN A 122 -8.32 11.21 8.60
N TYR A 123 -7.45 11.84 9.39
CA TYR A 123 -7.80 13.06 10.11
C TYR A 123 -8.25 14.16 9.15
N LEU A 124 -7.46 14.48 8.12
CA LEU A 124 -7.83 15.47 7.10
C LEU A 124 -9.11 15.09 6.34
N ASN A 125 -9.26 13.80 6.00
CA ASN A 125 -10.42 13.27 5.29
C ASN A 125 -11.72 13.47 6.06
N PHE A 126 -11.72 13.19 7.36
CA PHE A 126 -12.93 13.28 8.19
C PHE A 126 -13.18 14.68 8.76
N TYR A 127 -12.12 15.42 9.09
CA TYR A 127 -12.22 16.72 9.75
C TYR A 127 -12.27 17.90 8.78
N CYS A 128 -11.41 17.92 7.75
CA CYS A 128 -11.26 19.08 6.86
C CYS A 128 -12.13 18.99 5.60
N LEU A 129 -12.43 17.78 5.11
CA LEU A 129 -13.08 17.60 3.81
C LEU A 129 -14.60 17.36 3.90
N LEU A 130 -15.31 18.06 3.03
CA LEU A 130 -16.72 17.82 2.75
C LEU A 130 -16.91 16.40 2.18
N PRO A 131 -18.02 15.70 2.51
CA PRO A 131 -18.26 14.31 2.09
C PRO A 131 -18.03 14.02 0.60
N LYS A 132 -18.38 14.97 -0.28
CA LYS A 132 -18.21 14.84 -1.74
C LYS A 132 -16.76 14.74 -2.22
N TYR A 133 -15.79 15.26 -1.46
CA TYR A 133 -14.37 15.24 -1.86
C TYR A 133 -13.57 14.10 -1.22
N ARG A 134 -14.14 13.41 -0.22
CA ARG A 134 -13.45 12.39 0.57
C ARG A 134 -12.95 11.21 -0.27
N VAL A 135 -13.81 10.73 -1.18
CA VAL A 135 -13.46 9.60 -2.06
C VAL A 135 -12.33 9.97 -3.01
N LEU A 136 -12.34 11.18 -3.58
CA LEU A 136 -11.27 11.62 -4.46
C LEU A 136 -9.95 11.77 -3.69
N TYR A 137 -10.00 12.41 -2.51
CA TYR A 137 -8.83 12.62 -1.66
C TYR A 137 -8.21 11.29 -1.21
N ILE A 138 -9.01 10.35 -0.70
CA ILE A 138 -8.47 9.09 -0.20
C ILE A 138 -7.85 8.28 -1.33
N ASN A 139 -8.46 8.24 -2.53
CA ASN A 139 -7.87 7.57 -3.69
C ASN A 139 -6.55 8.22 -4.14
N PHE A 140 -6.44 9.54 -4.04
CA PHE A 140 -5.17 10.23 -4.32
C PHE A 140 -4.08 9.83 -3.32
N VAL A 141 -4.37 9.82 -2.01
CA VAL A 141 -3.42 9.36 -0.99
C VAL A 141 -3.06 7.88 -1.19
N THR A 142 -4.04 7.02 -1.49
CA THR A 142 -3.81 5.60 -1.82
C THR A 142 -2.86 5.46 -3.00
N MET A 143 -3.01 6.27 -4.05
CA MET A 143 -2.10 6.22 -5.20
C MET A 143 -0.66 6.57 -4.81
N LEU A 144 -0.46 7.58 -3.96
CA LEU A 144 0.87 7.90 -3.42
C LEU A 144 1.44 6.75 -2.57
N TYR A 145 0.60 6.13 -1.75
CA TYR A 145 1.00 4.98 -0.94
C TYR A 145 1.34 3.75 -1.80
N ASP A 146 0.62 3.53 -2.90
CA ASP A 146 0.91 2.45 -3.86
C ASP A 146 2.28 2.64 -4.55
N ILE A 147 2.64 3.88 -4.91
CA ILE A 147 3.97 4.23 -5.43
C ILE A 147 5.03 3.88 -4.37
N PHE A 148 4.79 4.27 -3.12
CA PHE A 148 5.68 3.95 -2.01
C PHE A 148 5.81 2.43 -1.77
N LEU A 149 4.72 1.67 -1.81
CA LEU A 149 4.76 0.22 -1.64
C LEU A 149 5.55 -0.47 -2.75
N SER A 150 5.38 0.02 -3.99
CA SER A 150 6.20 -0.41 -5.13
C SER A 150 7.69 -0.15 -4.88
N TYR A 151 8.04 1.08 -4.45
CA TYR A 151 9.41 1.44 -4.07
C TYR A 151 9.94 0.54 -2.92
N ALA A 152 9.15 0.34 -1.87
CA ALA A 152 9.55 -0.49 -0.73
C ALA A 152 9.76 -1.96 -1.12
N LYS A 153 8.93 -2.49 -2.03
CA LYS A 153 9.06 -3.86 -2.53
C LYS A 153 10.30 -4.06 -3.40
N TYR A 154 10.61 -3.11 -4.28
CA TYR A 154 11.61 -3.34 -5.34
C TYR A 154 12.93 -2.60 -5.16
N ASP A 155 12.95 -1.44 -4.51
CA ASP A 155 14.17 -0.61 -4.41
C ASP A 155 14.84 -0.69 -3.03
N ILE A 156 14.07 -0.87 -1.96
CA ILE A 156 14.63 -0.98 -0.61
C ILE A 156 15.21 -2.39 -0.43
N GLY A 157 16.53 -2.52 -0.26
CA GLY A 157 17.20 -3.78 0.08
C GLY A 157 18.28 -4.27 -0.89
N GLU A 158 18.56 -3.55 -1.98
CA GLU A 158 19.66 -3.87 -2.91
C GLU A 158 20.94 -3.03 -2.67
N THR A 159 21.13 -2.49 -1.47
CA THR A 159 22.36 -1.78 -1.04
C THR A 159 23.18 -2.59 -0.04
N SER A 160 23.32 -3.90 -0.28
CA SER A 160 24.22 -4.78 0.47
C SER A 160 24.97 -5.69 -0.49
#